data_AF-A0A6A6L5M3-F1
#
_entry.id   AF-A0A6A6L5M3-F1
#
_cell.length_a   1.000
_cell.length_b   1.000
_cell.length_c   1.000
_cell.angle_alpha   90.00
_cell.angle_beta   90.00
_cell.angle_gamma   90.00
#
_symmetry.space_group_name_H-M   'P 1'
#
loop_
_entity.id
_entity.type
_entity.pdbx_description
1 polymer ?
#
loop_
_entity_poly.entity_id
_entity_poly.type
_entity_poly.pdbx_seq_one_letter_code
_entity_poly.pdbx_strand_id
1 'polypeptide(L)'
;MDDATTNVDEANQNKEKDVIEANEEEANPFASKKKKQTSRNFKYDHAKIIEVFAHMILVHELPFLFTEYELFNWLMRIATPYYQKISRATVRKDCLSTYDIEKKKVKDLLKHVDKNLQKHTLNFCDVPPSHKGVVICDVLQKCLAEWEIEDKVWTVSVDNATYNDAAIRMLKDNLAYKNSLALNGKLFHVRCCAHILNLLVQDGLSEIEDIVFNVHESVTHLAKAKSRHLIFSEIAFKEAYFGLWHKVECNIFHAIYCIGV
;
A
#
# COMPACT_ATOMS: atom_id res chain seq x y z
N MET A 1 -62.18 -5.48 -50.81
CA MET A 1 -61.26 -4.35 -50.63
C MET A 1 -60.86 -4.41 -49.18
N ASP A 2 -59.61 -4.83 -48.98
CA ASP A 2 -58.71 -4.58 -47.84
C ASP A 2 -59.12 -5.23 -46.50
N ASP A 3 -58.24 -5.82 -45.68
CA ASP A 3 -56.77 -5.83 -45.62
C ASP A 3 -56.34 -7.06 -44.80
N ALA A 4 -55.31 -7.78 -45.25
CA ALA A 4 -54.67 -8.88 -44.51
C ALA A 4 -53.16 -8.70 -44.63
N THR A 5 -52.60 -7.78 -43.84
CA THR A 5 -51.18 -7.43 -43.90
C THR A 5 -50.60 -7.22 -42.51
N THR A 6 -50.49 -8.31 -41.74
CA THR A 6 -49.68 -8.38 -40.52
C THR A 6 -49.17 -9.80 -40.34
N ASN A 7 -48.16 -10.23 -41.11
CA ASN A 7 -47.42 -11.47 -40.81
C ASN A 7 -46.07 -11.65 -41.55
N VAL A 8 -45.41 -10.57 -41.98
CA VAL A 8 -44.11 -10.67 -42.68
C VAL A 8 -42.96 -10.00 -41.90
N ASP A 9 -43.24 -9.13 -40.93
CA ASP A 9 -42.21 -8.34 -40.25
C ASP A 9 -41.61 -9.01 -38.98
N GLU A 10 -42.32 -9.94 -38.33
CA GLU A 10 -41.79 -10.65 -37.14
C GLU A 10 -40.79 -11.78 -37.48
N ALA A 11 -40.86 -12.35 -38.69
CA ALA A 11 -39.98 -13.42 -39.12
C ALA A 11 -38.56 -12.95 -39.50
N ASN A 12 -38.40 -11.67 -39.89
CA ASN A 12 -37.10 -11.11 -40.27
C ASN A 12 -36.29 -10.57 -39.08
N GLN A 13 -36.93 -10.21 -37.96
CA GLN A 13 -36.21 -9.76 -36.76
C GLN A 13 -35.59 -10.91 -35.95
N ASN A 14 -36.12 -12.14 -36.05
CA ASN A 14 -35.54 -13.31 -35.39
C ASN A 14 -34.34 -13.89 -36.15
N LYS A 15 -34.30 -13.78 -37.49
CA LYS A 15 -33.14 -14.22 -38.28
C LYS A 15 -31.90 -13.34 -38.10
N GLU A 16 -32.07 -12.06 -37.80
CA GLU A 16 -30.94 -11.14 -37.55
C GLU A 16 -30.34 -11.31 -36.14
N LYS A 17 -31.12 -11.77 -35.16
CA LYS A 17 -30.62 -12.11 -33.81
C LYS A 17 -29.85 -13.42 -33.77
N ASP A 18 -30.32 -14.44 -34.50
CA ASP A 18 -29.66 -15.75 -34.58
C ASP A 18 -28.29 -15.71 -35.31
N VAL A 19 -28.05 -14.72 -36.17
CA VAL A 19 -26.76 -14.52 -36.88
C VAL A 19 -25.75 -13.73 -36.04
N ILE A 20 -26.20 -12.95 -35.06
CA ILE A 20 -25.32 -12.16 -34.17
C ILE A 20 -24.88 -13.01 -32.95
N GLU A 21 -25.73 -13.88 -32.41
CA GLU A 21 -25.35 -14.78 -31.30
C GLU A 21 -24.42 -15.94 -31.72
N ALA A 22 -24.29 -16.23 -33.01
CA ALA A 22 -23.42 -17.30 -33.51
C ALA A 22 -21.94 -16.89 -33.72
N ASN A 23 -21.57 -15.62 -33.53
CA ASN A 23 -20.23 -15.10 -33.86
C ASN A 23 -19.41 -14.54 -32.68
N GLU A 24 -19.85 -14.70 -31.42
CA GLU A 24 -19.00 -14.41 -30.25
C GLU A 24 -18.29 -15.64 -29.67
N GLU A 25 -18.35 -16.80 -30.34
CA GLU A 25 -17.64 -18.03 -29.95
C GLU A 25 -16.23 -18.19 -30.55
N GLU A 26 -15.72 -17.22 -31.32
CA GLU A 26 -14.34 -17.25 -31.83
C GLU A 26 -13.43 -16.20 -31.19
N ALA A 27 -12.79 -16.57 -30.07
CA ALA A 27 -11.36 -16.30 -29.82
C ALA A 27 -10.86 -17.03 -28.55
N ASN A 28 -10.67 -18.35 -28.61
CA ASN A 28 -9.67 -18.99 -27.75
C ASN A 28 -8.84 -20.02 -28.54
N PRO A 29 -7.55 -19.77 -28.80
CA PRO A 29 -6.72 -20.63 -29.65
C PRO A 29 -6.35 -21.99 -29.03
N PHE A 30 -6.81 -22.33 -27.82
CA PHE A 30 -6.32 -23.51 -27.06
C PHE A 30 -7.40 -24.47 -26.54
N ALA A 31 -8.61 -24.47 -27.10
CA ALA A 31 -9.67 -25.40 -26.68
C ALA A 31 -9.30 -26.87 -26.99
N SER A 32 -8.94 -27.64 -25.95
CA SER A 32 -8.75 -29.09 -26.01
C SER A 32 -9.91 -29.83 -25.34
N LYS A 33 -10.38 -30.90 -26.00
CA LYS A 33 -11.55 -31.73 -25.63
C LYS A 33 -11.43 -32.29 -24.20
N LYS A 34 -12.47 -32.11 -23.38
CA LYS A 34 -12.56 -32.66 -22.01
C LYS A 34 -12.45 -34.19 -22.01
N LYS A 35 -11.29 -34.74 -21.62
CA LYS A 35 -11.18 -36.13 -21.16
C LYS A 35 -11.59 -36.20 -19.69
N LYS A 36 -12.69 -36.90 -19.39
CA LYS A 36 -13.09 -37.24 -18.02
C LYS A 36 -12.12 -38.31 -17.51
N GLN A 37 -11.15 -37.91 -16.69
CA GLN A 37 -10.31 -38.85 -15.95
C GLN A 37 -10.83 -38.96 -14.53
N THR A 38 -11.47 -40.08 -14.23
CA THR A 38 -11.96 -40.48 -12.91
C THR A 38 -10.77 -40.86 -12.03
N SER A 39 -10.48 -40.05 -11.01
CA SER A 39 -9.61 -40.42 -9.90
C SER A 39 -10.34 -40.23 -8.57
N ARG A 40 -10.05 -41.13 -7.62
CA ARG A 40 -10.78 -41.31 -6.36
C ARG A 40 -10.65 -40.09 -5.43
N ASN A 41 -11.78 -39.66 -4.86
CA ASN A 41 -11.97 -38.78 -3.70
C ASN A 41 -11.49 -37.32 -3.75
N PHE A 42 -11.26 -36.70 -4.92
CA PHE A 42 -11.05 -35.25 -4.97
C PHE A 42 -12.39 -34.50 -4.84
N LYS A 43 -12.60 -33.78 -3.73
CA LYS A 43 -13.76 -32.89 -3.52
C LYS A 43 -13.30 -31.43 -3.65
N TYR A 44 -13.76 -30.76 -4.70
CA TYR A 44 -13.58 -29.32 -4.83
C TYR A 44 -14.40 -28.59 -3.76
N ASP A 45 -13.72 -27.81 -2.93
CA ASP A 45 -14.34 -26.98 -1.89
C ASP A 45 -14.17 -25.51 -2.26
N HIS A 46 -15.23 -24.93 -2.82
CA HIS A 46 -15.18 -23.54 -3.28
C HIS A 46 -14.96 -22.55 -2.12
N ALA A 47 -15.52 -22.83 -0.94
CA ALA A 47 -15.39 -21.96 0.22
C ALA A 47 -13.94 -21.90 0.68
N LYS A 48 -13.26 -23.06 0.74
CA LYS A 48 -11.84 -23.12 1.08
C LYS A 48 -10.95 -22.41 0.06
N ILE A 49 -11.30 -22.46 -1.24
CA ILE A 49 -10.58 -21.67 -2.24
C ILE A 49 -10.76 -20.17 -1.97
N ILE A 50 -11.97 -19.69 -1.73
CA ILE A 50 -12.23 -18.28 -1.42
C ILE A 50 -11.42 -17.82 -0.20
N GLU A 51 -11.39 -18.64 0.86
CA GLU A 51 -10.59 -18.38 2.06
C GLU A 51 -9.11 -18.21 1.72
N VAL A 52 -8.52 -19.11 0.93
CA VAL A 52 -7.11 -19.01 0.50
C VAL A 52 -6.88 -17.75 -0.35
N PHE A 53 -7.83 -17.38 -1.21
CA PHE A 53 -7.76 -16.14 -1.97
C PHE A 53 -7.76 -14.91 -1.09
N ALA A 54 -8.61 -14.87 -0.04
CA ALA A 54 -8.63 -13.78 0.91
C ALA A 54 -7.29 -13.64 1.64
N HIS A 55 -6.72 -14.76 2.10
CA HIS A 55 -5.38 -14.78 2.72
C HIS A 55 -4.30 -14.31 1.75
N MET A 56 -4.31 -14.78 0.50
CA MET A 56 -3.34 -14.38 -0.52
C MET A 56 -3.40 -12.87 -0.79
N ILE A 57 -4.61 -12.31 -0.89
CA ILE A 57 -4.81 -10.87 -1.07
C ILE A 57 -4.27 -10.09 0.12
N LEU A 58 -4.58 -10.50 1.34
CA LEU A 58 -4.15 -9.81 2.57
C LEU A 58 -2.63 -9.87 2.76
N VAL A 59 -2.01 -11.04 2.52
CA VAL A 59 -0.58 -11.25 2.75
C VAL A 59 0.29 -10.59 1.68
N HIS A 60 -0.17 -10.59 0.42
CA HIS A 60 0.59 -10.05 -0.71
C HIS A 60 0.11 -8.67 -1.15
N GLU A 61 -0.82 -8.06 -0.40
CA GLU A 61 -1.37 -6.73 -0.68
C GLU A 61 -1.91 -6.58 -2.11
N LEU A 62 -2.54 -7.63 -2.63
CA LEU A 62 -3.04 -7.65 -4.01
C LEU A 62 -4.33 -6.83 -4.14
N PRO A 63 -4.57 -6.14 -5.27
CA PRO A 63 -5.85 -5.52 -5.51
C PRO A 63 -6.94 -6.60 -5.61
N PHE A 64 -8.14 -6.35 -5.05
CA PHE A 64 -9.26 -7.31 -5.16
C PHE A 64 -9.57 -7.70 -6.62
N LEU A 65 -9.32 -6.78 -7.56
CA LEU A 65 -9.50 -7.00 -9.01
C LEU A 65 -8.67 -8.16 -9.55
N PHE A 66 -7.59 -8.54 -8.88
CA PHE A 66 -6.76 -9.68 -9.26
C PHE A 66 -7.57 -10.97 -9.52
N THR A 67 -8.62 -11.24 -8.74
CA THR A 67 -9.44 -12.45 -8.89
C THR A 67 -10.27 -12.46 -10.18
N GLU A 68 -10.43 -11.30 -10.82
CA GLU A 68 -11.21 -11.12 -12.04
C GLU A 68 -10.34 -11.01 -13.30
N TYR A 69 -9.01 -10.99 -13.17
CA TYR A 69 -8.10 -10.96 -14.33
C TYR A 69 -8.29 -12.18 -15.24
N GLU A 70 -8.38 -11.94 -16.55
CA GLU A 70 -8.73 -12.97 -17.52
C GLU A 70 -7.69 -14.09 -17.60
N LEU A 71 -6.41 -13.75 -17.79
CA LEU A 71 -5.31 -14.71 -17.85
C LEU A 71 -5.20 -15.54 -16.56
N PHE A 72 -5.42 -14.91 -15.42
CA PHE A 72 -5.41 -15.60 -14.13
C PHE A 72 -6.57 -16.61 -14.03
N ASN A 73 -7.79 -16.22 -14.41
CA ASN A 73 -8.92 -17.14 -14.41
C ASN A 73 -8.75 -18.29 -15.42
N TRP A 74 -8.12 -18.02 -16.56
CA TRP A 74 -7.79 -19.06 -17.54
C TRP A 74 -6.77 -20.05 -16.97
N LEU A 75 -5.69 -19.56 -16.35
CA LEU A 75 -4.71 -20.37 -15.62
C LEU A 75 -5.37 -21.26 -14.56
N MET A 76 -6.27 -20.70 -13.75
CA MET A 76 -6.97 -21.45 -12.70
C MET A 76 -7.86 -22.56 -13.25
N ARG A 77 -8.54 -22.33 -14.39
CA ARG A 77 -9.35 -23.36 -15.06
C ARG A 77 -8.51 -24.50 -15.64
N ILE A 78 -7.30 -24.21 -16.12
CA ILE A 78 -6.36 -25.24 -16.57
C ILE A 78 -5.85 -26.05 -15.38
N ALA A 79 -5.44 -25.38 -14.31
CA ALA A 79 -4.91 -26.03 -13.11
C ALA A 79 -5.97 -26.84 -12.37
N THR A 80 -7.23 -26.39 -12.36
CA THR A 80 -8.34 -27.07 -11.69
C THR A 80 -9.62 -26.94 -12.52
N PRO A 81 -10.04 -27.99 -13.26
CA PRO A 81 -11.21 -27.95 -14.13
C PRO A 81 -12.54 -27.64 -13.43
N TYR A 82 -12.60 -27.79 -12.10
CA TYR A 82 -13.76 -27.49 -11.27
C TYR A 82 -13.76 -26.05 -10.72
N TYR A 83 -12.73 -25.25 -11.02
CA TYR A 83 -12.61 -23.88 -10.53
C TYR A 83 -13.79 -23.02 -10.97
N GLN A 84 -14.34 -22.30 -10.01
CA GLN A 84 -15.39 -21.32 -10.20
C GLN A 84 -14.80 -19.93 -10.01
N LYS A 85 -15.09 -19.02 -10.95
CA LYS A 85 -14.59 -17.64 -10.92
C LYS A 85 -15.08 -16.95 -9.63
N ILE A 86 -14.16 -16.29 -8.94
CA ILE A 86 -14.45 -15.54 -7.71
C ILE A 86 -14.58 -14.05 -8.05
N SER A 87 -15.72 -13.46 -7.67
CA SER A 87 -15.93 -12.03 -7.84
C SER A 87 -15.16 -11.22 -6.80
N ARG A 88 -14.82 -9.98 -7.16
CA ARG A 88 -14.27 -8.97 -6.23
C ARG A 88 -15.13 -8.80 -4.98
N ALA A 89 -16.45 -8.82 -5.13
CA ALA A 89 -17.38 -8.64 -4.01
C ALA A 89 -17.31 -9.83 -3.04
N THR A 90 -17.22 -11.06 -3.57
CA THR A 90 -17.11 -12.28 -2.77
C THR A 90 -15.82 -12.29 -1.96
N VAL A 91 -14.68 -12.05 -2.61
CA VAL A 91 -13.38 -12.07 -1.91
C VAL A 91 -13.24 -10.90 -0.95
N ARG A 92 -13.79 -9.72 -1.28
CA ARG A 92 -13.84 -8.57 -0.35
C ARG A 92 -14.60 -8.92 0.91
N LYS A 93 -15.77 -9.56 0.79
CA LYS A 93 -16.56 -10.00 1.95
C LYS A 93 -15.76 -10.94 2.84
N ASP A 94 -15.03 -11.88 2.23
CA ASP A 94 -14.22 -12.86 2.96
C ASP A 94 -13.01 -12.21 3.64
N CYS A 95 -12.30 -11.29 2.97
CA CYS A 95 -11.25 -10.49 3.59
C CYS A 95 -11.76 -9.68 4.79
N LEU A 96 -12.96 -9.08 4.69
CA LEU A 96 -13.58 -8.36 5.81
C LEU A 96 -13.92 -9.29 6.97
N SER A 97 -14.44 -10.49 6.69
CA SER A 97 -14.70 -11.50 7.72
C SER A 97 -13.41 -11.91 8.44
N THR A 98 -12.33 -12.13 7.69
CA THR A 98 -11.01 -12.42 8.26
C THR A 98 -10.51 -11.26 9.12
N TYR A 99 -10.65 -10.02 8.65
CA TYR A 99 -10.33 -8.82 9.44
C TYR A 99 -11.12 -8.76 10.75
N ASP A 100 -12.43 -9.00 10.74
CA ASP A 100 -13.26 -8.96 11.94
C ASP A 100 -12.86 -10.03 12.97
N ILE A 101 -12.49 -11.22 12.50
CA ILE A 101 -11.96 -12.31 13.33
C ILE A 101 -10.64 -11.87 13.98
N GLU A 102 -9.69 -11.36 13.21
CA GLU A 102 -8.40 -10.90 13.73
C GLU A 102 -8.56 -9.70 14.67
N LYS A 103 -9.44 -8.75 14.34
CA LYS A 103 -9.79 -7.63 15.21
C LYS A 103 -10.29 -8.10 16.57
N LYS A 104 -11.16 -9.12 16.59
CA LYS A 104 -11.65 -9.71 17.85
C LYS A 104 -10.50 -10.34 18.65
N LYS A 105 -9.59 -11.07 18.01
CA LYS A 105 -8.41 -11.63 18.68
C LYS A 105 -7.54 -10.54 19.30
N VAL A 106 -7.27 -9.46 18.56
CA VAL A 106 -6.49 -8.32 19.07
C VAL A 106 -7.21 -7.63 20.23
N LYS A 107 -8.53 -7.42 20.14
CA LYS A 107 -9.32 -6.91 21.26
C LYS A 107 -9.20 -7.78 22.51
N ASP A 108 -9.27 -9.10 22.35
CA ASP A 108 -9.11 -10.03 23.46
C ASP A 108 -7.70 -9.99 24.05
N LEU A 109 -6.66 -9.81 23.23
CA LEU A 109 -5.28 -9.59 23.70
C LEU A 109 -5.15 -8.28 24.50
N LEU A 110 -5.75 -7.18 24.04
CA LEU A 110 -5.70 -5.87 24.71
C LEU A 110 -6.47 -5.81 26.05
N LYS A 111 -7.24 -6.86 26.39
CA LYS A 111 -7.86 -6.99 27.73
C LYS A 111 -6.84 -7.24 28.82
N HIS A 112 -5.70 -7.85 28.48
CA HIS A 112 -4.66 -8.22 29.43
C HIS A 112 -3.34 -7.53 29.11
N VAL A 113 -2.57 -7.23 30.15
CA VAL A 113 -1.22 -6.66 29.98
C VAL A 113 -0.24 -7.81 29.84
N ASP A 114 0.31 -7.99 28.63
CA ASP A 114 1.47 -8.85 28.40
C ASP A 114 2.75 -8.12 28.85
N LYS A 115 3.72 -8.88 29.35
CA LYS A 115 5.06 -8.36 29.69
C LYS A 115 5.90 -8.11 28.43
N ASN A 116 5.55 -8.74 27.32
CA ASN A 116 6.23 -8.54 26.05
C ASN A 116 5.69 -7.32 25.32
N LEU A 117 6.59 -6.54 24.71
CA LEU A 117 6.21 -5.41 23.87
C LEU A 117 5.51 -5.92 22.60
N GLN A 118 4.31 -5.42 22.35
CA GLN A 118 3.54 -5.73 21.13
C GLN A 118 3.25 -4.46 20.35
N LYS A 119 3.26 -4.56 19.01
CA LYS A 119 2.90 -3.47 18.11
C LYS A 119 1.71 -3.92 17.27
N HIS A 120 0.61 -3.15 17.35
CA HIS A 120 -0.60 -3.38 16.58
C HIS A 120 -1.03 -2.10 15.87
N THR A 121 -1.38 -2.21 14.59
CA THR A 121 -2.05 -1.13 13.86
C THR A 121 -3.55 -1.28 14.06
N LEU A 122 -4.17 -0.29 14.70
CA LEU A 122 -5.59 -0.37 15.08
C LEU A 122 -6.50 0.16 13.96
N ASN A 123 -6.27 1.38 13.49
CA ASN A 123 -7.10 2.01 12.45
C ASN A 123 -6.28 2.74 11.41
N PHE A 124 -6.82 2.76 10.19
CA PHE A 124 -6.58 3.79 9.20
C PHE A 124 -7.87 4.59 9.06
N CYS A 125 -7.85 5.86 9.48
CA CYS A 125 -9.03 6.72 9.48
C CYS A 125 -8.85 7.86 8.50
N ASP A 126 -9.82 8.02 7.61
CA ASP A 126 -9.95 9.23 6.81
C ASP A 126 -10.44 10.37 7.71
N VAL A 127 -9.61 11.39 7.87
CA VAL A 127 -9.95 12.58 8.65
C VAL A 127 -10.47 13.65 7.69
N PRO A 128 -11.75 14.08 7.80
CA PRO A 128 -12.28 15.09 6.90
C PRO A 128 -11.58 16.45 7.12
N PRO A 129 -11.52 17.32 6.11
CA PRO A 129 -11.14 18.73 6.26
C PRO A 129 -12.00 19.37 7.37
N SER A 130 -11.46 20.05 8.37
CA SER A 130 -10.48 21.15 8.34
C SER A 130 -9.18 20.86 9.11
N HIS A 131 -8.88 19.58 9.38
CA HIS A 131 -7.70 19.10 10.14
C HIS A 131 -7.41 19.88 11.44
N LYS A 132 -8.45 20.44 12.06
CA LYS A 132 -8.34 21.11 13.36
C LYS A 132 -8.16 20.07 14.46
N GLY A 133 -7.47 20.46 15.53
CA GLY A 133 -7.23 19.57 16.67
C GLY A 133 -8.50 18.94 17.26
N VAL A 134 -9.64 19.64 17.22
CA VAL A 134 -10.95 19.13 17.65
C VAL A 134 -11.40 17.92 16.83
N VAL A 135 -11.27 17.98 15.50
CA VAL A 135 -11.68 16.89 14.60
C VAL A 135 -10.78 15.68 14.82
N ILE A 136 -9.47 15.90 14.97
CA ILE A 136 -8.50 14.84 15.25
C ILE A 136 -8.79 14.19 16.61
N CYS A 137 -9.09 14.99 17.63
CA CYS A 137 -9.48 14.49 18.95
C CYS A 137 -10.73 13.60 18.89
N ASP A 138 -11.76 14.00 18.16
CA ASP A 138 -12.99 13.22 18.00
C ASP A 138 -12.72 11.87 17.29
N VAL A 139 -11.92 11.88 16.22
CA VAL A 139 -11.51 10.65 15.52
C VAL A 139 -10.71 9.72 16.44
N LEU A 140 -9.75 10.25 17.20
CA LEU A 140 -8.98 9.46 18.17
C LEU A 140 -9.89 8.88 19.26
N GLN A 141 -10.81 9.67 19.80
CA GLN A 141 -11.72 9.20 20.83
C GLN A 141 -12.66 8.09 20.33
N LYS A 142 -13.18 8.22 19.11
CA LYS A 142 -13.97 7.17 18.45
C LYS A 142 -13.16 5.89 18.26
N CYS A 143 -11.91 6.01 17.82
CA CYS A 143 -10.99 4.88 17.68
C CYS A 143 -10.78 4.18 19.03
N LEU A 144 -10.40 4.91 20.08
CA LEU A 144 -10.18 4.32 21.41
C LEU A 144 -11.43 3.63 21.97
N ALA A 145 -12.62 4.22 21.76
CA ALA A 145 -13.89 3.64 22.17
C ALA A 145 -14.27 2.40 21.35
N GLU A 146 -14.03 2.40 20.05
CA GLU A 146 -14.24 1.25 19.18
C GLU A 146 -13.40 0.04 19.63
N TRP A 147 -12.20 0.29 20.14
CA TRP A 147 -11.27 -0.73 20.65
C TRP A 147 -11.46 -1.06 22.14
N GLU A 148 -12.30 -0.32 22.87
CA GLU A 148 -12.53 -0.49 24.32
C GLU A 148 -11.22 -0.37 25.13
N ILE A 149 -10.42 0.65 24.81
CA ILE A 149 -9.12 0.91 25.43
C ILE A 149 -8.97 2.33 25.99
N GLU A 150 -10.05 3.10 26.13
CA GLU A 150 -9.96 4.49 26.59
C GLU A 150 -9.37 4.62 28.00
N ASP A 151 -9.55 3.59 28.83
CA ASP A 151 -9.02 3.49 30.19
C ASP A 151 -7.59 2.96 30.26
N LYS A 152 -7.01 2.57 29.12
CA LYS A 152 -5.68 1.93 29.03
C LYS A 152 -4.65 2.76 28.27
N VAL A 153 -5.00 3.97 27.85
CA VAL A 153 -4.07 4.87 27.16
C VAL A 153 -3.17 5.58 28.17
N TRP A 154 -1.87 5.29 28.11
CA TRP A 154 -0.89 5.94 28.99
C TRP A 154 -0.17 7.13 28.34
N THR A 155 0.34 6.91 27.13
CA THR A 155 1.14 7.89 26.38
C THR A 155 0.69 7.90 24.93
N VAL A 156 0.58 9.10 24.37
CA VAL A 156 0.35 9.33 22.94
C VAL A 156 1.54 10.10 22.39
N SER A 157 2.14 9.57 21.32
CA SER A 157 3.22 10.25 20.60
C SER A 157 2.73 10.79 19.26
N VAL A 158 2.96 12.08 19.03
CA VAL A 158 2.62 12.78 17.77
C VAL A 158 3.80 13.65 17.34
N ASP A 159 3.84 14.05 16.07
CA ASP A 159 4.82 15.04 15.59
C ASP A 159 4.58 16.42 16.22
N ASN A 160 5.54 17.33 16.06
CA ASN A 160 5.53 18.65 16.70
C ASN A 160 4.69 19.66 15.90
N ALA A 161 3.46 19.30 15.57
CA ALA A 161 2.51 20.15 14.86
C ALA A 161 1.50 20.79 15.82
N THR A 162 1.15 22.05 15.59
CA THR A 162 0.29 22.85 16.50
C THR A 162 -1.12 22.28 16.64
N TYR A 163 -1.69 21.68 15.58
CA TYR A 163 -3.00 21.05 15.66
C TYR A 163 -2.99 19.78 16.52
N ASN A 164 -1.87 19.05 16.55
CA ASN A 164 -1.70 17.86 17.37
C ASN A 164 -1.57 18.21 18.85
N ASP A 165 -0.95 19.34 19.19
CA ASP A 165 -0.96 19.86 20.56
C ASP A 165 -2.37 20.08 21.10
N ALA A 166 -3.19 20.76 20.31
CA ALA A 166 -4.57 21.02 20.67
C ALA A 166 -5.36 19.71 20.81
N ALA A 167 -5.19 18.78 19.85
CA ALA A 167 -5.89 17.50 19.85
C ALA A 167 -5.54 16.64 21.08
N ILE A 168 -4.24 16.48 21.39
CA ILE A 168 -3.79 15.64 22.50
C ILE A 168 -4.13 16.28 23.84
N ARG A 169 -4.10 17.61 23.96
CA ARG A 169 -4.59 18.29 25.18
C ARG A 169 -6.06 18.01 25.42
N MET A 170 -6.90 18.17 24.40
CA MET A 170 -8.34 17.89 24.51
C MET A 170 -8.60 16.41 24.83
N LEU A 171 -7.87 15.50 24.17
CA LEU A 171 -7.98 14.07 24.42
C LEU A 171 -7.60 13.73 25.88
N LYS A 172 -6.52 14.33 26.39
CA LYS A 172 -6.11 14.18 27.79
C LYS A 172 -7.21 14.61 28.74
N ASP A 173 -7.82 15.77 28.51
CA ASP A 173 -8.88 16.30 29.37
C ASP A 173 -10.12 15.39 29.35
N ASN A 174 -10.48 14.85 28.18
CA ASN A 174 -11.59 13.91 28.02
C ASN A 174 -11.35 12.58 28.75
N LEU A 175 -10.11 12.06 28.73
CA LEU A 175 -9.75 10.82 29.43
C LEU A 175 -9.56 11.03 30.94
N ALA A 176 -9.04 12.20 31.35
CA ALA A 176 -8.87 12.56 32.76
C ALA A 176 -10.19 12.54 33.53
N TYR A 177 -11.29 12.92 32.89
CA TYR A 177 -12.64 12.87 33.48
C TYR A 177 -13.04 11.46 33.92
N LYS A 178 -12.52 10.41 33.26
CA LYS A 178 -12.75 8.99 33.63
C LYS A 178 -11.77 8.48 34.71
N ASN A 179 -10.90 9.33 35.25
CA ASN A 179 -9.87 9.02 36.25
C ASN A 179 -8.87 7.91 35.84
N SER A 180 -8.64 7.74 34.53
CA SER A 180 -7.82 6.64 33.97
C SER A 180 -6.36 6.99 33.67
N LEU A 181 -5.93 8.24 33.90
CA LEU A 181 -4.59 8.68 33.51
C LEU A 181 -3.53 8.33 34.56
N ALA A 182 -2.64 7.40 34.23
CA ALA A 182 -1.48 7.11 35.06
C ALA A 182 -0.55 8.32 35.21
N LEU A 183 0.11 8.42 36.37
CA LEU A 183 0.99 9.55 36.76
C LEU A 183 0.34 10.94 36.60
N ASN A 184 -0.99 11.04 36.82
CA ASN A 184 -1.78 12.26 36.62
C ASN A 184 -1.61 12.85 35.21
N GLY A 185 -1.34 12.00 34.22
CA GLY A 185 -1.16 12.40 32.83
C GLY A 185 0.09 13.26 32.56
N LYS A 186 1.10 13.23 33.44
CA LYS A 186 2.38 13.94 33.22
C LYS A 186 3.14 13.46 31.97
N LEU A 187 3.03 12.18 31.64
CA LEU A 187 3.69 11.55 30.49
C LEU A 187 2.72 11.23 29.33
N PHE A 188 1.56 11.89 29.30
CA PHE A 188 0.53 11.58 28.31
C PHE A 188 0.89 12.02 26.89
N HIS A 189 1.67 13.09 26.74
CA HIS A 189 2.05 13.63 25.43
C HIS A 189 3.57 13.58 25.27
N VAL A 190 4.03 12.86 24.26
CA VAL A 190 5.45 12.76 23.90
C VAL A 190 5.64 13.21 22.45
N ARG A 191 6.64 14.06 22.19
CA ARG A 191 6.98 14.48 20.83
C ARG A 191 7.70 13.36 20.08
N CYS A 192 7.41 13.23 18.80
CA CYS A 192 8.12 12.29 17.94
C CYS A 192 9.59 12.68 17.74
N CYS A 193 10.53 11.81 18.14
CA CYS A 193 11.97 12.03 17.98
C CYS A 193 12.38 12.22 16.50
N ALA A 194 11.74 11.48 15.57
CA ALA A 194 12.04 11.62 14.14
C ALA A 194 11.71 13.03 13.62
N HIS A 195 10.65 13.65 14.13
CA HIS A 195 10.32 15.03 13.78
C HIS A 195 11.35 16.02 14.35
N ILE A 196 11.79 15.82 15.60
CA ILE A 196 12.86 16.64 16.20
C ILE A 196 14.15 16.55 15.38
N LEU A 197 14.54 15.32 14.99
CA LEU A 197 15.69 15.10 14.13
C LEU A 197 15.53 15.79 12.77
N ASN A 198 14.35 15.72 12.16
CA ASN A 198 14.08 16.44 10.92
C ASN A 198 14.26 17.96 11.11
N LEU A 199 13.75 18.54 12.19
CA LEU A 199 13.94 19.97 12.47
C LEU A 199 15.43 20.34 12.61
N LEU A 200 16.23 19.54 13.33
CA LEU A 200 17.67 19.76 13.46
C LEU A 200 18.40 19.67 12.12
N VAL A 201 18.02 18.71 11.28
CA VAL A 201 18.61 18.57 9.94
C VAL A 201 18.23 19.75 9.05
N GLN A 202 16.97 20.19 9.07
CA GLN A 202 16.52 21.34 8.27
C GLN A 202 17.23 22.64 8.68
N ASP A 203 17.42 22.84 9.99
CA ASP A 203 18.19 23.98 10.53
C ASP A 203 19.64 23.95 10.01
N GLY A 204 20.32 22.79 10.12
CA GLY A 204 21.67 22.64 9.58
C GLY A 204 21.77 22.76 8.05
N LEU A 205 20.75 22.33 7.31
CA LEU A 205 20.69 22.50 5.85
C LEU A 205 20.51 23.96 5.44
N SER A 206 19.86 24.79 6.26
CA SER A 206 19.66 26.21 5.97
C SER A 206 20.98 26.99 5.93
N GLU A 207 21.97 26.57 6.72
CA GLU A 207 23.33 27.15 6.70
C GLU A 207 24.09 26.89 5.38
N ILE A 208 23.65 25.91 4.58
CA ILE A 208 24.26 25.55 3.30
C ILE A 208 23.26 25.63 2.13
N GLU A 209 22.17 26.38 2.31
CA GLU A 209 21.05 26.47 1.36
C GLU A 209 21.53 26.83 -0.06
N ASP A 210 22.45 27.79 -0.18
CA ASP A 210 23.01 28.22 -1.47
C ASP A 210 23.74 27.09 -2.21
N ILE A 211 24.47 26.25 -1.48
CA ILE A 211 25.20 25.11 -2.06
C ILE A 211 24.20 24.06 -2.54
N VAL A 212 23.20 23.74 -1.70
CA VAL A 212 22.14 22.79 -2.04
C VAL A 212 21.36 23.27 -3.25
N PHE A 213 21.02 24.55 -3.32
CA PHE A 213 20.34 25.17 -4.45
C PHE A 213 21.13 25.04 -5.75
N ASN A 214 22.43 25.37 -5.73
CA ASN A 214 23.29 25.27 -6.92
C ASN A 214 23.43 23.82 -7.42
N VAL A 215 23.56 22.84 -6.51
CA VAL A 215 23.59 21.42 -6.86
C VAL A 215 22.25 21.00 -7.46
N HIS A 216 21.13 21.38 -6.84
CA HIS A 216 19.79 21.06 -7.32
C HIS A 216 19.52 21.62 -8.72
N GLU A 217 19.87 22.89 -8.97
CA GLU A 217 19.71 23.51 -10.29
C GLU A 217 20.59 22.83 -11.34
N SER A 218 21.82 22.43 -10.98
CA SER A 218 22.71 21.69 -11.87
C SER A 218 22.14 20.33 -12.26
N VAL A 219 21.66 19.55 -11.28
CA VAL A 219 21.00 18.25 -11.53
C VAL A 219 19.73 18.43 -12.37
N THR A 220 18.91 19.42 -12.05
CA THR A 220 17.70 19.75 -12.80
C THR A 220 18.02 20.12 -14.25
N HIS A 221 19.09 20.89 -14.49
CA HIS A 221 19.55 21.23 -15.82
C HIS A 221 19.95 19.98 -16.63
N LEU A 222 20.71 19.07 -16.02
CA LEU A 222 21.12 17.81 -16.65
C LEU A 222 19.93 16.90 -16.97
N ALA A 223 18.98 16.78 -16.05
CA ALA A 223 17.81 15.91 -16.19
C ALA A 223 16.85 16.36 -17.30
N LYS A 224 16.79 17.67 -17.60
CA LYS A 224 15.91 18.24 -18.63
C LYS A 224 16.20 17.74 -20.07
N ALA A 225 17.38 17.19 -20.36
CA ALA A 225 17.69 16.68 -21.70
C ALA A 225 18.66 15.50 -21.68
N LYS A 226 18.32 14.43 -22.43
CA LYS A 226 19.15 13.22 -22.53
C LYS A 226 20.55 13.50 -23.09
N SER A 227 20.68 14.44 -24.02
CA SER A 227 21.98 14.86 -24.58
C SER A 227 22.91 15.47 -23.51
N ARG A 228 22.37 16.32 -22.61
CA ARG A 228 23.15 16.92 -21.52
C ARG A 228 23.62 15.87 -20.52
N HIS A 229 22.76 14.92 -20.18
CA HIS A 229 23.13 13.81 -19.31
C HIS A 229 24.24 12.93 -19.92
N LEU A 230 24.18 12.64 -21.22
CA LEU A 230 25.22 11.86 -21.91
C LEU A 230 26.57 12.57 -21.91
N ILE A 231 26.60 13.86 -22.24
CA ILE A 231 27.83 14.66 -22.24
C ILE A 231 28.40 14.75 -20.81
N PHE A 232 27.56 15.02 -19.81
CA PHE A 232 27.99 15.06 -18.42
C PHE A 232 28.58 13.73 -17.95
N SER A 233 27.94 12.60 -18.32
CA SER A 233 28.45 11.27 -17.99
C SER A 233 29.82 11.00 -18.62
N GLU A 234 30.06 11.47 -19.85
CA GLU A 234 31.35 11.33 -20.52
C GLU A 234 32.44 12.16 -19.82
N ILE A 235 32.14 13.41 -19.47
CA ILE A 235 33.07 14.30 -18.76
C ILE A 235 33.38 13.75 -17.35
N ALA A 236 32.34 13.37 -16.59
CA ALA A 236 32.50 12.81 -15.25
C ALA A 236 33.36 11.54 -15.27
N PHE A 237 33.20 10.69 -16.29
CA PHE A 237 34.03 9.50 -16.47
C PHE A 237 35.50 9.86 -16.76
N LYS A 238 35.77 10.85 -17.62
CA LYS A 238 37.13 11.33 -17.91
C LYS A 238 37.81 11.94 -16.68
N GLU A 239 37.10 12.79 -15.94
CA GLU A 239 37.61 13.45 -14.71
C GLU A 239 37.84 12.44 -13.58
N ALA A 240 36.96 11.45 -13.39
CA ALA A 240 37.17 10.40 -12.39
C ALA A 240 38.39 9.53 -12.71
N TYR A 241 38.61 9.22 -13.99
CA TYR A 241 39.82 8.55 -14.45
C TYR A 241 41.06 9.42 -14.21
N PHE A 242 41.08 10.68 -14.66
CA PHE A 242 42.22 11.57 -14.45
C PHE A 242 42.54 11.81 -12.97
N GLY A 243 41.52 11.94 -12.10
CA GLY A 243 41.71 12.07 -10.66
C GLY A 243 42.27 10.81 -9.97
N LEU A 244 41.90 9.61 -10.44
CA LEU A 244 42.54 8.36 -10.00
C LEU A 244 43.98 8.26 -10.50
N TRP A 245 44.22 8.59 -11.78
CA TRP A 245 45.55 8.58 -12.38
C TRP A 245 46.51 9.57 -11.71
N HIS A 246 46.05 10.79 -11.39
CA HIS A 246 46.87 11.78 -10.68
C HIS A 246 47.18 11.36 -9.23
N LYS A 247 46.27 10.64 -8.54
CA LYS A 247 46.54 10.05 -7.22
C LYS A 247 47.54 8.89 -7.29
N VAL A 248 47.48 8.07 -8.34
CA VAL A 248 48.44 6.99 -8.59
C VAL A 248 49.80 7.56 -8.98
N GLU A 249 49.86 8.59 -9.82
CA GLU A 249 51.10 9.28 -10.19
C GLU A 249 51.72 10.02 -9.01
N CYS A 250 50.95 10.70 -8.15
CA CYS A 250 51.51 11.34 -6.95
C CYS A 250 52.09 10.31 -5.95
N ASN A 251 51.50 9.11 -5.83
CA ASN A 251 52.04 8.05 -4.98
C ASN A 251 53.26 7.35 -5.60
N ILE A 252 53.29 7.18 -6.92
CA ILE A 252 54.46 6.64 -7.64
C ILE A 252 55.63 7.65 -7.62
N PHE A 253 55.36 8.95 -7.80
CA PHE A 253 56.39 9.99 -7.68
C PHE A 253 56.94 10.10 -6.25
N HIS A 254 56.10 9.97 -5.21
CA HIS A 254 56.59 9.94 -3.82
C HIS A 254 57.42 8.69 -3.53
N ALA A 255 57.04 7.52 -4.05
CA ALA A 255 57.78 6.28 -3.86
C ALA A 255 59.14 6.28 -4.61
N ILE A 256 59.19 6.89 -5.80
CA ILE A 256 60.45 7.04 -6.56
C ILE A 256 61.39 8.06 -5.91
N TYR A 257 60.86 9.16 -5.34
CA TYR A 257 61.69 10.13 -4.63
C TYR A 257 62.25 9.61 -3.29
N CYS A 258 61.54 8.69 -2.62
CA CYS A 258 62.01 8.07 -1.37
C CYS A 258 63.00 6.90 -1.54
N ILE A 259 63.19 6.39 -2.76
CA ILE A 259 64.17 5.31 -3.06
C ILE A 259 65.44 5.89 -3.72
N GLY A 260 65.44 7.18 -4.04
CA GLY A 260 66.53 7.89 -4.72
C GLY A 260 67.37 8.83 -3.83
N VAL A 261 67.59 8.49 -2.55
CA VAL A 261 68.67 9.05 -1.71
C VAL A 261 69.40 7.90 -1.01
#